data_AF-A0A158J007-F1
#
_entry.id   AF-A0A158J007-F1
#
_cell.length_a   1.000
_cell.length_b   1.000
_cell.length_c   1.000
_cell.angle_alpha   90.00
_cell.angle_beta   90.00
_cell.angle_gamma   90.00
#
_symmetry.space_group_name_H-M   'P 1'
#
loop_
_entity.id
_entity.type
_entity.pdbx_description
1 polymer ?
#
loop_
_entity_poly.entity_id
_entity_poly.type
_entity_poly.pdbx_seq_one_letter_code
_entity_poly.pdbx_strand_id
1 'polypeptide(L)'
;MTTRCLSLLHVDAPEVLINHKHYASRMGYEHATVSMAGIRSDSHRLLLKYEAILHHLRRMPDMALLVCMSEDCIVLNMHPVEPVADGRQHALMAVSGRAEAHQTDVQIWRNTADVRSLVVHYIDRCKIGKEALNEVELLSALDYIEAHGERDGIMATMHCGPRFEPVWAQFSNLWTIVLGEEAVYGGIPSSFRDMLAEHINDYQQKSAPLFQFAAQSAVDDTEHSVYNPGKPIALVTYYTPNVRAYGAIAEQNMRRYCERHGYTLYVYRQTPAEVGPGTSGTWLKPWFLRKHLPDHEWAIWIDADILFFDHKKQLEPVLAGRDILVAHDIGSWVINAGVLGFRRKPATLAFVDEIHAHVSAAPDKSSTYANGGDQTIIANLLTDRLGWKLEHGLDCMTINTPWYFQQADSLMVHFVAIQTPMRAALMAAQDRASMQLG
;
A
#
# COMPACT_ATOMS: atom_id res chain seq x y z
N MET A 1 -12.53 32.19 -19.42
CA MET A 1 -13.33 31.08 -18.87
C MET A 1 -12.82 30.83 -17.46
N THR A 2 -13.67 30.88 -16.44
CA THR A 2 -13.22 30.73 -15.05
C THR A 2 -13.39 29.28 -14.64
N THR A 3 -12.30 28.56 -14.37
CA THR A 3 -12.33 27.17 -13.89
C THR A 3 -12.20 27.17 -12.36
N ARG A 4 -12.96 26.30 -11.69
CA ARG A 4 -12.91 26.11 -10.24
C ARG A 4 -12.70 24.63 -9.91
N CYS A 5 -11.75 24.35 -9.04
CA CYS A 5 -11.56 23.05 -8.41
C CYS A 5 -12.31 22.99 -7.08
N LEU A 6 -13.08 21.92 -6.88
CA LEU A 6 -13.85 21.63 -5.68
C LEU A 6 -13.40 20.29 -5.11
N SER A 7 -12.76 20.33 -3.94
CA SER A 7 -12.41 19.12 -3.20
C SER A 7 -13.60 18.67 -2.34
N LEU A 8 -14.08 17.44 -2.55
CA LEU A 8 -15.22 16.83 -1.86
C LEU A 8 -14.72 15.64 -1.03
N LEU A 9 -14.34 15.88 0.23
CA LEU A 9 -13.60 14.90 1.03
C LEU A 9 -14.53 14.17 2.00
N HIS A 10 -14.64 12.84 1.93
CA HIS A 10 -15.44 12.06 2.89
C HIS A 10 -14.70 11.75 4.19
N VAL A 11 -13.38 11.79 4.16
CA VAL A 11 -12.49 11.74 5.33
C VAL A 11 -11.50 12.89 5.32
N ASP A 12 -10.83 13.11 6.46
CA ASP A 12 -9.68 14.02 6.49
C ASP A 12 -8.54 13.43 5.64
N ALA A 13 -8.11 14.19 4.62
CA ALA A 13 -7.06 13.80 3.68
C ALA A 13 -6.16 15.02 3.39
N PRO A 14 -5.32 15.44 4.35
CA PRO A 14 -4.58 16.71 4.28
C PRO A 14 -3.61 16.76 3.10
N GLU A 15 -2.91 15.66 2.80
CA GLU A 15 -1.94 15.60 1.71
C GLU A 15 -2.60 15.67 0.33
N VAL A 16 -3.78 15.06 0.19
CA VAL A 16 -4.60 15.17 -1.02
C VAL A 16 -5.15 16.59 -1.18
N LEU A 17 -5.55 17.24 -0.08
CA LEU A 17 -5.99 18.64 -0.12
C LEU A 17 -4.86 19.58 -0.52
N ILE A 18 -3.63 19.35 -0.05
CA ILE A 18 -2.42 20.07 -0.49
C ILE A 18 -2.23 19.88 -1.99
N ASN A 19 -2.35 18.64 -2.49
CA ASN A 19 -2.25 18.32 -3.91
C ASN A 19 -3.27 19.12 -4.76
N HIS A 20 -4.54 19.10 -4.38
CA HIS A 20 -5.60 19.83 -5.08
C HIS A 20 -5.40 21.35 -5.08
N LYS A 21 -5.01 21.92 -3.93
CA LYS A 21 -4.71 23.35 -3.81
C LYS A 21 -3.53 23.75 -4.68
N HIS A 22 -2.49 22.92 -4.70
CA HIS A 22 -1.32 23.14 -5.54
C HIS A 22 -1.71 23.13 -7.02
N TYR A 23 -2.49 22.14 -7.47
CA TYR A 23 -3.01 22.08 -8.83
C TYR A 23 -3.80 23.34 -9.22
N ALA A 24 -4.79 23.72 -8.41
CA ALA A 24 -5.60 24.91 -8.67
C ALA A 24 -4.73 26.17 -8.76
N SER A 25 -3.78 26.35 -7.83
CA SER A 25 -2.87 27.48 -7.84
C SER A 25 -1.97 27.50 -9.08
N ARG A 26 -1.47 26.35 -9.55
CA ARG A 26 -0.59 26.24 -10.73
C ARG A 26 -1.33 26.55 -12.03
N MET A 27 -2.61 26.20 -12.11
CA MET A 27 -3.45 26.47 -13.28
C MET A 27 -4.13 27.85 -13.24
N GLY A 28 -4.05 28.56 -12.11
CA GLY A 28 -4.79 29.82 -11.91
C GLY A 28 -6.30 29.61 -11.72
N TYR A 29 -6.70 28.43 -11.25
CA TYR A 29 -8.09 28.09 -10.94
C TYR A 29 -8.46 28.54 -9.52
N GLU A 30 -9.74 28.82 -9.30
CA GLU A 30 -10.25 28.98 -7.94
C GLU A 30 -10.31 27.62 -7.24
N HIS A 31 -10.05 27.58 -5.93
CA HIS A 31 -10.17 26.36 -5.13
C HIS A 31 -11.22 26.52 -4.04
N ALA A 32 -12.05 25.49 -3.86
CA ALA A 32 -13.00 25.36 -2.76
C ALA A 32 -12.94 23.96 -2.16
N THR A 33 -13.39 23.82 -0.92
CA THR A 33 -13.41 22.53 -0.21
C THR A 33 -14.72 22.34 0.52
N VAL A 34 -15.25 21.13 0.45
CA VAL A 34 -16.40 20.67 1.22
C VAL A 34 -15.98 19.38 1.92
N SER A 35 -16.06 19.40 3.25
CA SER A 35 -15.82 18.20 4.06
C SER A 35 -17.15 17.51 4.36
N MET A 36 -17.15 16.19 4.22
CA MET A 36 -18.24 15.29 4.61
C MET A 36 -17.79 14.38 5.77
N ALA A 37 -16.65 14.70 6.40
CA ALA A 37 -16.12 13.97 7.53
C ALA A 37 -17.18 13.86 8.65
N GLY A 38 -17.35 12.66 9.18
CA GLY A 38 -18.35 12.36 10.22
C GLY A 38 -19.76 12.05 9.70
N ILE A 39 -20.07 12.28 8.42
CA ILE A 39 -21.33 11.82 7.82
C ILE A 39 -21.17 10.32 7.50
N ARG A 40 -21.99 9.45 8.12
CA ARG A 40 -21.90 7.99 7.93
C ARG A 40 -22.82 7.43 6.84
N SER A 41 -23.87 8.16 6.47
CA SER A 41 -24.84 7.70 5.47
C SER A 41 -24.38 8.10 4.07
N ASP A 42 -24.27 7.13 3.18
CA ASP A 42 -23.89 7.38 1.78
C ASP A 42 -24.93 8.25 1.07
N SER A 43 -26.22 8.08 1.35
CA SER A 43 -27.27 8.96 0.80
C SER A 43 -27.10 10.42 1.24
N HIS A 44 -26.73 10.68 2.50
CA HIS A 44 -26.45 12.04 2.97
C HIS A 44 -25.17 12.62 2.34
N ARG A 45 -24.14 11.79 2.13
CA ARG A 45 -22.91 12.20 1.43
C ARG A 45 -23.21 12.59 -0.01
N LEU A 46 -23.97 11.77 -0.73
CA LEU A 46 -24.38 12.07 -2.11
C LEU A 46 -25.27 13.31 -2.19
N LEU A 47 -26.25 13.45 -1.29
CA LEU A 47 -27.08 14.65 -1.22
C LEU A 47 -26.22 15.91 -1.03
N LEU A 48 -25.29 15.89 -0.08
CA LEU A 48 -24.37 17.00 0.17
C LEU A 48 -23.45 17.26 -1.03
N LYS A 49 -22.93 16.21 -1.67
CA LYS A 49 -22.09 16.30 -2.89
C LYS A 49 -22.80 17.11 -3.97
N TYR A 50 -24.01 16.72 -4.34
CA TYR A 50 -24.75 17.37 -5.42
C TYR A 50 -25.29 18.76 -5.04
N GLU A 51 -25.67 18.98 -3.77
CA GLU A 51 -25.98 20.31 -3.25
C GLU A 51 -24.77 21.25 -3.34
N ALA A 52 -23.58 20.77 -2.99
CA ALA A 52 -22.33 21.53 -3.12
C ALA A 52 -22.01 21.84 -4.59
N ILE A 53 -22.14 20.87 -5.49
CA ILE A 53 -21.96 21.07 -6.94
C ILE A 53 -22.90 22.18 -7.44
N LEU A 54 -24.20 22.07 -7.15
CA LEU A 54 -25.18 23.09 -7.56
C LEU A 54 -24.88 24.47 -6.95
N HIS A 55 -24.48 24.50 -5.67
CA HIS A 55 -24.10 25.71 -4.97
C HIS A 55 -22.97 26.45 -5.70
N HIS A 56 -21.95 25.73 -6.16
CA HIS A 56 -20.82 26.33 -6.87
C HIS A 56 -21.18 26.72 -8.30
N LEU A 57 -21.87 25.85 -9.05
CA LEU A 57 -22.31 26.14 -10.43
C LEU A 57 -23.14 27.44 -10.49
N ARG A 58 -24.08 27.66 -9.54
CA ARG A 58 -24.90 28.88 -9.48
C ARG A 58 -24.11 30.18 -9.24
N ARG A 59 -22.87 30.09 -8.77
CA ARG A 59 -22.00 31.24 -8.45
C ARG A 59 -20.87 31.43 -9.46
N MET A 60 -20.76 30.54 -10.44
CA MET A 60 -19.76 30.62 -11.48
C MET A 60 -20.35 31.28 -12.72
N PRO A 61 -19.53 31.92 -13.58
CA PRO A 61 -20.00 32.41 -14.88
C PRO A 61 -20.58 31.28 -15.73
N ASP A 62 -21.50 31.60 -16.64
CA ASP A 62 -21.96 30.62 -17.63
C ASP A 62 -20.76 30.09 -18.44
N MET A 63 -20.87 28.82 -18.83
CA MET A 63 -19.83 28.03 -19.51
C MET A 63 -18.56 27.73 -18.69
N ALA A 64 -18.43 28.22 -17.46
CA ALA A 64 -17.32 27.86 -16.55
C ALA A 64 -17.21 26.34 -16.30
N LEU A 65 -16.03 25.84 -15.94
CA LEU A 65 -15.82 24.43 -15.56
C LEU A 65 -15.69 24.30 -14.05
N LEU A 66 -16.49 23.42 -13.46
CA LEU A 66 -16.32 22.96 -12.09
C LEU A 66 -15.69 21.56 -12.10
N VAL A 67 -14.47 21.45 -11.59
CA VAL A 67 -13.74 20.20 -11.44
C VAL A 67 -13.92 19.68 -10.02
N CYS A 68 -14.57 18.55 -9.87
CA CYS A 68 -14.83 17.90 -8.60
C CYS A 68 -13.81 16.77 -8.37
N MET A 69 -13.13 16.77 -7.23
CA MET A 69 -12.14 15.73 -6.86
C MET A 69 -12.39 15.25 -5.43
N SER A 70 -12.44 13.94 -5.21
CA SER A 70 -12.55 13.32 -3.87
C SER A 70 -11.17 13.11 -3.24
N GLU A 71 -11.11 12.59 -2.02
CA GLU A 71 -9.86 12.15 -1.39
C GLU A 71 -9.15 11.01 -2.14
N ASP A 72 -9.86 10.27 -2.99
CA ASP A 72 -9.31 9.17 -3.77
C ASP A 72 -8.89 9.61 -5.18
N CYS A 73 -8.92 10.91 -5.48
CA CYS A 73 -8.28 11.48 -6.67
C CYS A 73 -6.99 12.19 -6.29
N ILE A 74 -5.90 11.92 -6.99
CA ILE A 74 -4.64 12.67 -6.87
C ILE A 74 -4.25 13.19 -8.24
N VAL A 75 -3.96 14.48 -8.34
CA VAL A 75 -3.40 15.09 -9.55
C VAL A 75 -1.93 14.68 -9.66
N LEU A 76 -1.59 13.99 -10.75
CA LEU A 76 -0.26 13.45 -11.01
C LEU A 76 0.60 14.41 -11.83
N ASN A 77 0.10 14.88 -12.97
CA ASN A 77 0.79 15.88 -13.78
C ASN A 77 -0.09 17.13 -13.92
N MET A 78 0.55 18.29 -13.96
CA MET A 78 -0.10 19.61 -13.94
C MET A 78 -0.65 19.98 -15.32
N HIS A 79 -1.69 19.28 -15.76
CA HIS A 79 -2.35 19.50 -17.05
C HIS A 79 -3.62 20.36 -16.90
N PRO A 80 -3.91 21.26 -17.84
CA PRO A 80 -5.16 22.02 -17.84
C PRO A 80 -6.35 21.08 -18.08
N VAL A 81 -7.48 21.40 -17.47
CA VAL A 81 -8.70 20.58 -17.58
C VAL A 81 -9.52 20.89 -18.83
N GLU A 82 -9.35 22.09 -19.39
CA GLU A 82 -10.14 22.59 -20.51
C GLU A 82 -10.13 21.63 -21.72
N PRO A 83 -9.00 21.05 -22.15
CA PRO A 83 -9.00 20.12 -23.28
C PRO A 83 -9.71 18.79 -22.99
N VAL A 84 -9.69 18.33 -21.73
CA VAL A 84 -10.40 17.12 -21.30
C VAL A 84 -11.93 17.30 -21.41
N ALA A 85 -12.41 18.51 -21.10
CA ALA A 85 -13.82 18.88 -21.09
C ALA A 85 -14.32 19.50 -22.41
N ASP A 86 -13.46 19.63 -23.42
CA ASP A 86 -13.80 20.35 -24.65
C ASP A 86 -15.00 19.69 -25.37
N GLY A 87 -15.89 20.54 -25.91
CA GLY A 87 -17.12 20.10 -26.57
C GLY A 87 -18.18 19.41 -25.68
N ARG A 88 -17.93 19.21 -24.38
CA ARG A 88 -18.80 18.42 -23.49
C ARG A 88 -19.51 19.23 -22.42
N GLN A 89 -20.71 18.79 -22.03
CA GLN A 89 -21.45 19.35 -20.89
C GLN A 89 -20.94 18.82 -19.54
N HIS A 90 -20.41 17.61 -19.55
CA HIS A 90 -19.78 16.94 -18.41
C HIS A 90 -18.64 16.06 -18.93
N ALA A 91 -17.65 15.81 -18.10
CA ALA A 91 -16.67 14.77 -18.35
C ALA A 91 -16.57 13.88 -17.10
N LEU A 92 -17.07 12.66 -17.26
CA LEU A 92 -16.89 11.57 -16.33
C LEU A 92 -15.83 10.63 -16.90
N MET A 93 -15.07 9.94 -16.06
CA MET A 93 -13.98 9.10 -16.53
C MET A 93 -14.16 7.66 -16.06
N ALA A 94 -13.84 6.73 -16.95
CA ALA A 94 -13.68 5.32 -16.63
C ALA A 94 -12.21 5.00 -16.36
N VAL A 95 -11.96 3.96 -15.57
CA VAL A 95 -10.65 3.39 -15.29
C VAL A 95 -10.66 1.88 -15.56
N SER A 96 -9.52 1.36 -16.02
CA SER A 96 -9.29 -0.08 -16.12
C SER A 96 -8.80 -0.64 -14.78
N GLY A 97 -8.85 -1.96 -14.60
CA GLY A 97 -8.28 -2.63 -13.40
C GLY A 97 -9.25 -2.79 -12.21
N ARG A 98 -10.51 -2.39 -12.35
CA ARG A 98 -11.59 -2.66 -11.38
C ARG A 98 -12.67 -3.55 -11.99
N ALA A 99 -13.42 -4.26 -11.15
CA ALA A 99 -14.64 -4.97 -11.56
C ALA A 99 -15.71 -4.00 -12.12
N GLU A 100 -15.76 -2.76 -11.60
CA GLU A 100 -16.57 -1.66 -12.09
C GLU A 100 -15.67 -0.59 -12.71
N ALA A 101 -15.77 -0.39 -14.03
CA ALA A 101 -14.88 0.52 -14.76
C ALA A 101 -15.22 2.00 -14.52
N HIS A 102 -16.42 2.33 -14.05
CA HIS A 102 -16.82 3.71 -13.78
C HIS A 102 -16.35 4.15 -12.40
N GLN A 103 -15.77 5.34 -12.30
CA GLN A 103 -15.38 5.96 -11.03
C GLN A 103 -16.06 7.32 -10.86
N THR A 104 -16.18 7.81 -9.62
CA THR A 104 -16.87 9.06 -9.29
C THR A 104 -16.01 10.06 -8.51
N ASP A 105 -14.73 9.73 -8.35
CA ASP A 105 -13.71 10.47 -7.59
C ASP A 105 -13.19 11.70 -8.34
N VAL A 106 -13.27 11.69 -9.67
CA VAL A 106 -13.02 12.87 -10.50
C VAL A 106 -14.14 13.07 -11.52
N GLN A 107 -14.70 14.29 -11.54
CA GLN A 107 -15.79 14.69 -12.43
C GLN A 107 -15.60 16.14 -12.87
N ILE A 108 -16.01 16.48 -14.09
CA ILE A 108 -16.01 17.86 -14.57
C ILE A 108 -17.42 18.22 -15.03
N TRP A 109 -17.92 19.38 -14.59
CA TRP A 109 -19.24 19.89 -14.91
C TRP A 109 -19.13 21.27 -15.56
N ARG A 110 -19.69 21.42 -16.77
CA ARG A 110 -19.79 22.73 -17.42
C ARG A 110 -21.02 23.46 -16.90
N ASN A 111 -20.85 24.73 -16.51
CA ASN A 111 -21.93 25.53 -15.98
C ASN A 111 -22.90 25.98 -17.08
N THR A 112 -23.94 25.18 -17.32
CA THR A 112 -25.05 25.50 -18.20
C THR A 112 -26.38 25.31 -17.47
N ALA A 113 -27.47 25.88 -18.01
CA ALA A 113 -28.80 25.71 -17.45
C ALA A 113 -29.22 24.22 -17.39
N ASP A 114 -28.84 23.45 -18.41
CA ASP A 114 -29.15 22.03 -18.52
C ASP A 114 -28.39 21.21 -17.47
N VAL A 115 -27.09 21.47 -17.29
CA VAL A 115 -26.28 20.81 -16.25
C VAL A 115 -26.80 21.15 -14.85
N ARG A 116 -27.17 22.41 -14.59
CA ARG A 116 -27.77 22.79 -13.30
C ARG A 116 -29.10 22.07 -13.05
N SER A 117 -29.92 21.89 -14.08
CA SER A 117 -31.18 21.15 -13.99
C SER A 117 -30.97 19.66 -13.75
N LEU A 118 -29.97 19.07 -14.40
CA LEU A 118 -29.54 17.69 -14.18
C LEU A 118 -29.07 17.47 -12.74
N VAL A 119 -28.23 18.37 -12.20
CA VAL A 119 -27.79 18.28 -10.80
C VAL A 119 -28.98 18.42 -9.83
N VAL A 120 -29.96 19.27 -10.11
CA VAL A 120 -31.20 19.34 -9.31
C VAL A 120 -31.96 18.01 -9.33
N HIS A 121 -32.01 17.33 -10.48
CA HIS A 121 -32.60 15.98 -10.57
C HIS A 121 -31.85 14.97 -9.68
N TYR A 122 -30.51 15.00 -9.68
CA TYR A 122 -29.71 14.15 -8.80
C TYR A 122 -29.91 14.44 -7.31
N ILE A 123 -29.94 15.72 -6.92
CA ILE A 123 -30.31 16.13 -5.55
C ILE A 123 -31.66 15.53 -5.17
N ASP A 124 -32.66 15.65 -6.05
CA ASP A 124 -33.99 15.12 -5.78
C ASP A 124 -33.98 13.60 -5.60
N ARG A 125 -33.17 12.86 -6.37
CA ARG A 125 -32.99 11.40 -6.23
C ARG A 125 -32.28 11.01 -4.92
N CYS A 126 -31.34 11.82 -4.43
CA CYS A 126 -30.59 11.55 -3.19
C CYS A 126 -31.33 11.91 -1.89
N LYS A 127 -32.54 12.48 -1.95
CA LYS A 127 -33.31 12.85 -0.74
C LYS A 127 -33.68 11.61 0.09
N ILE A 128 -33.72 11.82 1.41
CA ILE A 128 -34.16 10.83 2.39
C ILE A 128 -35.56 10.33 2.02
N GLY A 129 -35.75 9.01 2.04
CA GLY A 129 -37.02 8.35 1.72
C GLY A 129 -37.18 7.95 0.24
N LYS A 130 -36.17 8.20 -0.59
CA LYS A 130 -36.05 7.59 -1.93
C LYS A 130 -35.13 6.38 -1.90
N GLU A 131 -35.11 5.63 -3.00
CA GLU A 131 -34.27 4.42 -3.15
C GLU A 131 -32.81 4.72 -2.80
N ALA A 132 -32.15 3.77 -2.15
CA ALA A 132 -30.71 3.85 -1.91
C ALA A 132 -30.01 3.77 -3.27
N LEU A 133 -29.27 4.82 -3.63
CA LEU A 133 -28.59 4.92 -4.91
C LEU A 133 -27.08 4.85 -4.71
N ASN A 134 -26.44 3.97 -5.46
CA ASN A 134 -25.02 4.08 -5.75
C ASN A 134 -24.83 5.27 -6.71
N GLU A 135 -23.77 6.06 -6.51
CA GLU A 135 -23.46 7.18 -7.40
C GLU A 135 -23.19 6.73 -8.85
N VAL A 136 -22.54 5.58 -9.04
CA VAL A 136 -22.30 5.05 -10.39
C VAL A 136 -23.62 4.76 -11.11
N GLU A 137 -24.60 4.19 -10.39
CA GLU A 137 -25.94 3.95 -10.93
C GLU A 137 -26.66 5.27 -11.25
N LEU A 138 -26.55 6.27 -10.37
CA LEU A 138 -27.11 7.61 -10.58
C LEU A 138 -26.55 8.28 -11.85
N LEU A 139 -25.28 8.05 -12.15
CA LEU A 139 -24.57 8.60 -13.30
C LEU A 139 -24.57 7.68 -14.53
N SER A 140 -25.21 6.51 -14.47
CA SER A 140 -25.14 5.47 -15.51
C SER A 140 -25.68 5.89 -16.88
N ALA A 141 -26.56 6.90 -16.93
CA ALA A 141 -27.13 7.41 -18.17
C ALA A 141 -26.22 8.41 -18.92
N LEU A 142 -25.11 8.82 -18.31
CA LEU A 142 -24.18 9.78 -18.87
C LEU A 142 -23.04 9.10 -19.64
N ASP A 143 -22.43 9.82 -20.58
CA ASP A 143 -21.27 9.32 -21.29
C ASP A 143 -19.99 9.48 -20.44
N TYR A 144 -19.08 8.52 -20.62
CA TYR A 144 -17.79 8.48 -19.95
C TYR A 144 -16.67 8.59 -20.97
N ILE A 145 -15.59 9.26 -20.59
CA ILE A 145 -14.28 9.08 -21.21
C ILE A 145 -13.83 7.65 -20.89
N GLU A 146 -13.55 6.91 -21.94
CA GLU A 146 -13.02 5.55 -21.88
C GLU A 146 -11.73 5.46 -21.04
N ALA A 147 -11.45 4.29 -20.48
CA ALA A 147 -10.20 4.06 -19.76
C ALA A 147 -9.00 4.33 -20.67
N HIS A 148 -8.01 5.08 -20.16
CA HIS A 148 -6.87 5.59 -20.93
C HIS A 148 -7.24 6.53 -22.09
N GLY A 149 -8.49 7.02 -22.14
CA GLY A 149 -8.95 7.94 -23.16
C GLY A 149 -8.17 9.26 -23.13
N GLU A 150 -7.67 9.64 -24.30
CA GLU A 150 -6.90 10.87 -24.50
C GLU A 150 -7.78 11.96 -25.12
N ARG A 151 -7.63 13.20 -24.65
CA ARG A 151 -8.28 14.38 -25.22
C ARG A 151 -7.23 15.47 -25.40
N ASP A 152 -6.97 15.81 -26.67
CA ASP A 152 -5.97 16.80 -27.07
C ASP A 152 -4.59 16.55 -26.42
N GLY A 153 -4.08 15.32 -26.52
CA GLY A 153 -2.79 14.96 -25.91
C GLY A 153 -2.87 14.54 -24.44
N ILE A 154 -3.96 14.81 -23.73
CA ILE A 154 -4.06 14.57 -22.27
C ILE A 154 -4.85 13.30 -21.97
N MET A 155 -4.21 12.36 -21.28
CA MET A 155 -4.90 11.20 -20.71
C MET A 155 -5.56 11.60 -19.41
N ALA A 156 -6.87 11.40 -19.28
CA ALA A 156 -7.64 11.97 -18.18
C ALA A 156 -7.29 11.35 -16.82
N THR A 157 -7.46 10.03 -16.68
CA THR A 157 -7.25 9.35 -15.41
C THR A 157 -6.85 7.88 -15.56
N MET A 158 -6.14 7.35 -14.57
CA MET A 158 -5.80 5.94 -14.46
C MET A 158 -6.05 5.41 -13.04
N HIS A 159 -6.33 4.11 -12.93
CA HIS A 159 -6.43 3.45 -11.64
C HIS A 159 -5.08 3.37 -10.93
N CYS A 160 -5.11 3.50 -9.61
CA CYS A 160 -3.98 3.27 -8.74
C CYS A 160 -4.45 2.45 -7.51
N GLY A 161 -3.77 1.35 -7.22
CA GLY A 161 -4.05 0.53 -6.04
C GLY A 161 -2.79 -0.22 -5.60
N PRO A 162 -2.67 -0.60 -4.32
CA PRO A 162 -1.44 -1.19 -3.78
C PRO A 162 -1.03 -2.48 -4.50
N ARG A 163 -1.98 -3.23 -5.07
CA ARG A 163 -1.75 -4.49 -5.79
C ARG A 163 -1.37 -4.33 -7.27
N PHE A 164 -1.39 -3.11 -7.79
CA PHE A 164 -1.16 -2.82 -9.21
C PHE A 164 0.19 -2.16 -9.44
N GLU A 165 0.87 -2.57 -10.51
CA GLU A 165 2.11 -1.92 -10.91
C GLU A 165 1.79 -0.46 -11.29
N PRO A 166 2.53 0.55 -10.77
CA PRO A 166 2.22 1.94 -11.02
C PRO A 166 2.70 2.38 -12.41
N VAL A 167 2.17 1.76 -13.46
CA VAL A 167 2.48 2.08 -14.87
C VAL A 167 2.12 3.52 -15.21
N TRP A 168 1.17 4.12 -14.48
CA TRP A 168 0.81 5.54 -14.55
C TRP A 168 2.02 6.48 -14.37
N ALA A 169 3.06 6.04 -13.65
CA ALA A 169 4.26 6.84 -13.41
C ALA A 169 5.09 7.10 -14.68
N GLN A 170 4.84 6.34 -15.76
CA GLN A 170 5.57 6.46 -17.03
C GLN A 170 4.92 7.47 -17.99
N PHE A 171 3.68 7.92 -17.70
CA PHE A 171 2.92 8.78 -18.59
C PHE A 171 3.01 10.24 -18.15
N SER A 172 3.82 11.03 -18.87
CA SER A 172 3.92 12.47 -18.64
C SER A 172 2.65 13.23 -19.03
N ASN A 173 1.80 12.65 -19.88
CA ASN A 173 0.55 13.22 -20.33
C ASN A 173 -0.70 12.78 -19.53
N LEU A 174 -0.51 12.02 -18.45
CA LEU A 174 -1.59 11.61 -17.56
C LEU A 174 -1.94 12.70 -16.54
N TRP A 175 -3.19 13.11 -16.45
CA TRP A 175 -3.61 14.17 -15.52
C TRP A 175 -3.77 13.67 -14.08
N THR A 176 -4.70 12.76 -13.82
CA THR A 176 -4.99 12.26 -12.46
C THR A 176 -4.77 10.76 -12.31
N ILE A 177 -4.61 10.32 -11.08
CA ILE A 177 -4.79 8.92 -10.68
C ILE A 177 -5.97 8.82 -9.72
N VAL A 178 -6.73 7.74 -9.81
CA VAL A 178 -7.85 7.43 -8.91
C VAL A 178 -7.54 6.18 -8.11
N LEU A 179 -7.51 6.35 -6.79
CA LEU A 179 -7.19 5.32 -5.82
C LEU A 179 -8.36 4.35 -5.70
N GLY A 180 -8.08 3.05 -5.73
CA GLY A 180 -9.10 2.04 -5.50
C GLY A 180 -8.56 0.67 -5.21
N GLU A 181 -9.39 -0.12 -4.56
CA GLU A 181 -9.09 -1.51 -4.25
C GLU A 181 -10.38 -2.34 -4.27
N GLU A 182 -10.25 -3.65 -4.49
CA GLU A 182 -11.39 -4.55 -4.42
C GLU A 182 -12.03 -4.55 -3.02
N ALA A 183 -13.36 -4.71 -2.97
CA ALA A 183 -14.13 -4.68 -1.73
C ALA A 183 -13.66 -5.74 -0.71
N VAL A 184 -13.17 -6.90 -1.17
CA VAL A 184 -12.64 -7.98 -0.31
C VAL A 184 -11.45 -7.52 0.55
N TYR A 185 -10.72 -6.49 0.12
CA TYR A 185 -9.58 -5.94 0.85
C TYR A 185 -9.92 -4.67 1.65
N GLY A 186 -11.20 -4.29 1.72
CA GLY A 186 -11.65 -3.19 2.58
C GLY A 186 -11.37 -1.78 2.06
N GLY A 187 -11.04 -1.62 0.77
CA GLY A 187 -10.77 -0.33 0.13
C GLY A 187 -9.35 0.19 0.37
N ILE A 188 -9.15 1.50 0.18
CA ILE A 188 -7.85 2.16 0.35
C ILE A 188 -7.74 2.74 1.76
N PRO A 189 -6.79 2.28 2.59
CA PRO A 189 -6.52 2.89 3.90
C PRO A 189 -6.02 4.33 3.76
N SER A 190 -6.41 5.20 4.70
CA SER A 190 -5.97 6.61 4.72
C SER A 190 -4.46 6.75 4.76
N SER A 191 -3.75 5.87 5.49
CA SER A 191 -2.29 5.87 5.56
C SER A 191 -1.62 5.65 4.20
N PHE A 192 -2.21 4.83 3.32
CA PHE A 192 -1.71 4.64 1.96
C PHE A 192 -2.00 5.85 1.08
N ARG A 193 -3.22 6.38 1.15
CA ARG A 193 -3.63 7.59 0.42
C ARG A 193 -2.74 8.77 0.76
N ASP A 194 -2.57 9.06 2.05
CA ASP A 194 -1.80 10.20 2.52
C ASP A 194 -0.32 10.05 2.15
N MET A 195 0.25 8.85 2.31
CA MET A 195 1.62 8.57 1.87
C MET A 195 1.82 8.82 0.38
N LEU A 196 0.90 8.31 -0.46
CA LEU A 196 1.04 8.45 -1.91
C LEU A 196 0.86 9.92 -2.34
N ALA A 197 -0.07 10.64 -1.72
CA ALA A 197 -0.26 12.06 -1.96
C ALA A 197 0.96 12.89 -1.52
N GLU A 198 1.52 12.63 -0.33
CA GLU A 198 2.77 13.26 0.14
C GLU A 198 3.91 13.01 -0.86
N HIS A 199 4.07 11.76 -1.31
CA HIS A 199 5.13 11.38 -2.25
C HIS A 199 4.98 12.06 -3.62
N ILE A 200 3.75 12.18 -4.14
CA ILE A 200 3.47 12.91 -5.39
C ILE A 200 3.67 14.41 -5.20
N ASN A 201 3.27 14.98 -4.05
CA ASN A 201 3.52 16.37 -3.73
C ASN A 201 5.01 16.69 -3.71
N ASP A 202 5.83 15.81 -3.12
CA ASP A 202 7.28 15.95 -3.09
C ASP A 202 7.91 15.86 -4.48
N TYR A 203 7.42 14.95 -5.32
CA TYR A 203 7.82 14.86 -6.73
C TYR A 203 7.52 16.18 -7.48
N GLN A 204 6.32 16.71 -7.34
CA GLN A 204 5.87 17.91 -8.06
C GLN A 204 6.52 19.19 -7.55
N GLN A 205 6.65 19.35 -6.23
CA GLN A 205 6.97 20.62 -5.58
C GLN A 205 8.44 20.71 -5.15
N LYS A 206 9.09 19.58 -4.88
CA LYS A 206 10.48 19.51 -4.41
C LYS A 206 11.41 18.87 -5.43
N SER A 207 10.90 18.48 -6.60
CA SER A 207 11.65 17.75 -7.64
C SER A 207 12.29 16.46 -7.12
N ALA A 208 11.68 15.84 -6.10
CA ALA A 208 12.13 14.55 -5.59
C ALA A 208 11.87 13.47 -6.66
N PRO A 209 12.78 12.53 -6.91
CA PRO A 209 12.54 11.47 -7.87
C PRO A 209 11.42 10.52 -7.41
N LEU A 210 10.49 10.18 -8.31
CA LEU A 210 9.42 9.24 -8.00
C LEU A 210 9.99 7.82 -7.82
N PHE A 211 9.67 7.18 -6.69
CA PHE A 211 10.05 5.80 -6.34
C PHE A 211 11.57 5.55 -6.20
N GLN A 212 12.36 6.60 -6.02
CA GLN A 212 13.78 6.48 -5.65
C GLN A 212 13.95 6.96 -4.21
N PHE A 213 14.53 6.11 -3.36
CA PHE A 213 14.63 6.36 -1.93
C PHE A 213 16.09 6.39 -1.48
N ALA A 214 16.44 7.34 -0.60
CA ALA A 214 17.81 7.54 -0.12
C ALA A 214 18.43 6.28 0.50
N ALA A 215 17.61 5.43 1.13
CA ALA A 215 18.06 4.16 1.70
C ALA A 215 18.74 3.25 0.67
N GLN A 216 18.28 3.28 -0.60
CA GLN A 216 18.85 2.46 -1.67
C GLN A 216 20.31 2.81 -1.96
N SER A 217 20.66 4.09 -1.84
CA SER A 217 22.02 4.60 -2.09
C SER A 217 22.94 4.49 -0.87
N ALA A 218 22.39 4.29 0.32
CA ALA A 218 23.15 4.26 1.58
C ALA A 218 23.60 2.86 2.00
N VAL A 219 23.09 1.82 1.35
CA VAL A 219 23.42 0.42 1.67
C VAL A 219 24.68 -0.02 0.94
N ASP A 220 25.54 -0.72 1.67
CA ASP A 220 26.76 -1.34 1.15
C ASP A 220 26.47 -2.37 0.04
N ASP A 221 27.35 -2.46 -0.94
CA ASP A 221 27.28 -3.43 -2.04
C ASP A 221 27.84 -4.81 -1.66
N THR A 222 28.32 -5.00 -0.42
CA THR A 222 28.68 -6.33 0.08
C THR A 222 27.49 -7.29 0.02
N GLU A 223 27.75 -8.49 -0.52
CA GLU A 223 26.75 -9.54 -0.69
C GLU A 223 26.11 -9.98 0.63
N HIS A 224 26.89 -9.91 1.72
CA HIS A 224 26.47 -10.32 3.05
C HIS A 224 27.21 -9.51 4.11
N SER A 225 26.48 -9.14 5.17
CA SER A 225 27.05 -8.49 6.35
C SER A 225 26.41 -9.00 7.63
N VAL A 226 27.19 -9.04 8.71
CA VAL A 226 26.71 -9.34 10.06
C VAL A 226 26.91 -8.13 10.94
N TYR A 227 25.84 -7.69 11.59
CA TYR A 227 25.88 -6.68 12.63
C TYR A 227 25.78 -7.34 14.00
N ASN A 228 26.65 -6.89 14.93
CA ASN A 228 26.65 -7.32 16.34
C ASN A 228 26.63 -8.85 16.52
N PRO A 229 27.64 -9.58 15.98
CA PRO A 229 27.63 -11.05 15.94
C PRO A 229 27.65 -11.70 17.33
N GLY A 230 27.14 -12.94 17.40
CA GLY A 230 27.25 -13.81 18.58
C GLY A 230 26.30 -13.50 19.73
N LYS A 231 25.22 -12.75 19.49
CA LYS A 231 24.19 -12.46 20.51
C LYS A 231 23.18 -13.60 20.65
N PRO A 232 22.50 -13.78 21.79
CA PRO A 232 21.56 -14.87 21.97
C PRO A 232 20.40 -14.87 20.97
N ILE A 233 19.93 -13.70 20.54
CA ILE A 233 18.87 -13.55 19.53
C ILE A 233 19.52 -13.03 18.24
N ALA A 234 19.25 -13.71 17.13
CA ALA A 234 19.66 -13.31 15.80
C ALA A 234 18.45 -13.12 14.88
N LEU A 235 18.44 -11.99 14.18
CA LEU A 235 17.54 -11.72 13.07
C LEU A 235 18.26 -12.04 11.76
N VAL A 236 17.55 -12.61 10.80
CA VAL A 236 18.06 -12.90 9.47
C VAL A 236 17.09 -12.34 8.44
N THR A 237 17.61 -11.56 7.50
CA THR A 237 16.85 -11.08 6.35
C THR A 237 17.65 -11.26 5.06
N TYR A 238 16.91 -11.41 3.96
CA TYR A 238 17.49 -11.57 2.64
C TYR A 238 16.65 -10.86 1.59
N TYR A 239 17.33 -10.14 0.70
CA TYR A 239 16.74 -9.49 -0.45
C TYR A 239 17.74 -9.42 -1.59
N THR A 240 17.26 -9.36 -2.83
CA THR A 240 18.08 -9.31 -4.05
C THR A 240 17.98 -7.95 -4.74
N PRO A 241 18.84 -7.64 -5.73
CA PRO A 241 18.83 -6.34 -6.40
C PRO A 241 17.47 -5.89 -6.95
N ASN A 242 16.63 -6.81 -7.46
CA ASN A 242 15.30 -6.51 -8.00
C ASN A 242 14.29 -6.01 -6.94
N VAL A 243 14.57 -6.24 -5.65
CA VAL A 243 13.73 -5.80 -4.52
C VAL A 243 14.47 -4.87 -3.55
N ARG A 244 15.68 -4.42 -3.94
CA ARG A 244 16.52 -3.51 -3.14
C ARG A 244 15.78 -2.24 -2.73
N ALA A 245 14.81 -1.80 -3.54
CA ALA A 245 14.06 -0.57 -3.32
C ALA A 245 13.42 -0.49 -1.93
N TYR A 246 12.86 -1.59 -1.45
CA TYR A 246 12.28 -1.68 -0.11
C TYR A 246 13.16 -2.48 0.86
N GLY A 247 13.95 -3.45 0.38
CA GLY A 247 14.86 -4.24 1.21
C GLY A 247 15.91 -3.38 1.92
N ALA A 248 16.43 -2.34 1.26
CA ALA A 248 17.36 -1.38 1.87
C ALA A 248 16.72 -0.56 3.01
N ILE A 249 15.42 -0.25 2.91
CA ILE A 249 14.66 0.45 3.96
C ILE A 249 14.53 -0.47 5.17
N ALA A 250 14.10 -1.72 4.93
CA ALA A 250 13.97 -2.73 5.97
C ALA A 250 15.30 -3.03 6.67
N GLU A 251 16.39 -3.14 5.92
CA GLU A 251 17.72 -3.34 6.50
C GLU A 251 18.08 -2.25 7.51
N GLN A 252 17.93 -0.97 7.13
CA GLN A 252 18.26 0.15 8.01
C GLN A 252 17.37 0.16 9.25
N ASN A 253 16.09 -0.13 9.06
CA ASN A 253 15.12 -0.28 10.14
C ASN A 253 15.51 -1.38 11.13
N MET A 254 15.79 -2.60 10.63
CA MET A 254 16.20 -3.74 11.45
C MET A 254 17.54 -3.48 12.12
N ARG A 255 18.48 -2.80 11.47
CA ARG A 255 19.77 -2.45 12.06
C ARG A 255 19.60 -1.55 13.29
N ARG A 256 18.76 -0.52 13.20
CA ARG A 256 18.44 0.35 14.36
C ARG A 256 17.77 -0.43 15.49
N TYR A 257 16.87 -1.35 15.14
CA TYR A 257 16.21 -2.21 16.13
C TYR A 257 17.22 -3.13 16.85
N CYS A 258 18.09 -3.82 16.10
CA CYS A 258 19.12 -4.69 16.65
C CYS A 258 20.17 -3.92 17.46
N GLU A 259 20.53 -2.70 17.05
CA GLU A 259 21.42 -1.81 17.81
C GLU A 259 20.84 -1.48 19.18
N ARG A 260 19.55 -1.12 19.22
CA ARG A 260 18.86 -0.72 20.45
C ARG A 260 18.77 -1.85 21.48
N HIS A 261 18.52 -3.08 21.02
CA HIS A 261 18.26 -4.21 21.92
C HIS A 261 19.43 -5.19 22.03
N GLY A 262 20.53 -4.94 21.32
CA GLY A 262 21.72 -5.77 21.38
C GLY A 262 21.56 -7.14 20.73
N TYR A 263 20.82 -7.23 19.63
CA TYR A 263 20.61 -8.45 18.84
C TYR A 263 21.63 -8.57 17.70
N THR A 264 21.82 -9.79 17.18
CA THR A 264 22.57 -10.02 15.94
C THR A 264 21.66 -9.76 14.74
N LEU A 265 22.19 -9.18 13.66
CA LEU A 265 21.49 -9.10 12.37
C LEU A 265 22.37 -9.64 11.26
N TYR A 266 21.87 -10.66 10.56
CA TYR A 266 22.42 -11.16 9.31
C TYR A 266 21.64 -10.57 8.13
N VAL A 267 22.35 -9.94 7.20
CA VAL A 267 21.77 -9.37 6.00
C VAL A 267 22.43 -9.99 4.79
N TYR A 268 21.61 -10.56 3.89
CA TYR A 268 22.05 -11.08 2.61
C TYR A 268 21.42 -10.27 1.48
N ARG A 269 22.27 -9.70 0.61
CA ARG A 269 21.89 -8.83 -0.51
C ARG A 269 21.96 -9.52 -1.88
N GLN A 270 22.44 -10.77 -1.88
CA GLN A 270 22.56 -11.67 -3.01
C GLN A 270 22.26 -13.10 -2.59
N THR A 271 21.82 -13.93 -3.54
CA THR A 271 21.65 -15.37 -3.31
C THR A 271 23.01 -16.00 -3.00
N PRO A 272 23.19 -16.66 -1.85
CA PRO A 272 24.46 -17.32 -1.53
C PRO A 272 24.78 -18.41 -2.56
N ALA A 273 26.02 -18.42 -3.07
CA ALA A 273 26.47 -19.42 -4.05
C ALA A 273 26.30 -20.88 -3.56
N GLU A 274 26.38 -21.09 -2.25
CA GLU A 274 26.23 -22.37 -1.55
C GLU A 274 24.86 -23.04 -1.76
N VAL A 275 23.81 -22.28 -2.10
CA VAL A 275 22.46 -22.82 -2.32
C VAL A 275 22.34 -23.51 -3.68
N GLY A 276 23.18 -23.13 -4.64
CA GLY A 276 23.09 -23.59 -6.02
C GLY A 276 22.01 -22.84 -6.83
N PRO A 277 22.00 -23.03 -8.16
CA PRO A 277 21.11 -22.31 -9.07
C PRO A 277 19.64 -22.72 -8.91
N GLY A 278 18.71 -21.82 -9.24
CA GLY A 278 17.28 -22.12 -9.32
C GLY A 278 16.50 -22.04 -8.00
N THR A 279 17.13 -21.59 -6.90
CA THR A 279 16.43 -21.28 -5.65
C THR A 279 16.56 -19.78 -5.37
N SER A 280 15.44 -19.08 -5.24
CA SER A 280 15.42 -17.63 -5.01
C SER A 280 14.24 -17.22 -4.12
N GLY A 281 14.29 -15.98 -3.62
CA GLY A 281 13.21 -15.40 -2.84
C GLY A 281 12.84 -16.21 -1.58
N THR A 282 11.54 -16.47 -1.44
CA THR A 282 10.94 -17.10 -0.26
C THR A 282 11.47 -18.50 0.05
N TRP A 283 11.99 -19.21 -0.94
CA TRP A 283 12.44 -20.60 -0.78
C TRP A 283 13.71 -20.75 0.07
N LEU A 284 14.38 -19.65 0.42
CA LEU A 284 15.65 -19.64 1.13
C LEU A 284 15.53 -19.52 2.66
N LYS A 285 14.36 -19.16 3.20
CA LYS A 285 14.22 -18.96 4.67
C LYS A 285 14.71 -20.17 5.48
N PRO A 286 14.34 -21.42 5.13
CA PRO A 286 14.79 -22.59 5.89
C PRO A 286 16.30 -22.79 5.82
N TRP A 287 16.93 -22.45 4.69
CA TRP A 287 18.39 -22.54 4.54
C TRP A 287 19.11 -21.57 5.49
N PHE A 288 18.63 -20.33 5.57
CA PHE A 288 19.17 -19.33 6.48
C PHE A 288 18.98 -19.72 7.95
N LEU A 289 17.77 -20.19 8.31
CA LEU A 289 17.49 -20.65 9.66
C LEU A 289 18.35 -21.86 10.04
N ARG A 290 18.53 -22.81 9.13
CA ARG A 290 19.42 -23.96 9.31
C ARG A 290 20.88 -23.54 9.52
N LYS A 291 21.34 -22.53 8.78
CA LYS A 291 22.71 -22.00 8.88
C LYS A 291 22.98 -21.32 10.23
N HIS A 292 22.05 -20.51 10.71
CA HIS A 292 22.30 -19.63 11.87
C HIS A 292 21.76 -20.14 13.20
N LEU A 293 20.71 -20.98 13.22
CA LEU A 293 20.15 -21.51 14.47
C LEU A 293 21.18 -22.20 15.40
N PRO A 294 22.19 -22.95 14.92
CA PRO A 294 23.20 -23.55 15.79
C PRO A 294 23.99 -22.55 16.64
N ASP A 295 24.16 -21.31 16.17
CA ASP A 295 25.04 -20.30 16.78
C ASP A 295 24.32 -19.40 17.80
N HIS A 296 22.99 -19.44 17.85
CA HIS A 296 22.17 -18.54 18.64
C HIS A 296 21.21 -19.29 19.57
N GLU A 297 20.71 -18.65 20.62
CA GLU A 297 19.58 -19.21 21.38
C GLU A 297 18.30 -19.13 20.55
N TRP A 298 18.12 -18.07 19.77
CA TRP A 298 17.05 -17.89 18.80
C TRP A 298 17.60 -17.41 17.48
N ALA A 299 17.18 -18.05 16.39
CA ALA A 299 17.31 -17.50 15.04
C ALA A 299 15.91 -17.22 14.48
N ILE A 300 15.71 -15.98 14.02
CA ILE A 300 14.42 -15.47 13.57
C ILE A 300 14.59 -14.90 12.17
N TRP A 301 13.89 -15.50 11.22
CA TRP A 301 13.73 -14.95 9.89
C TRP A 301 12.74 -13.79 9.92
N ILE A 302 13.08 -12.71 9.21
CA ILE A 302 12.20 -11.57 8.95
C ILE A 302 12.22 -11.25 7.45
N ASP A 303 11.05 -11.27 6.80
CA ASP A 303 10.92 -10.89 5.40
C ASP A 303 11.41 -9.45 5.16
N ALA A 304 11.97 -9.22 3.98
CA ALA A 304 12.50 -7.90 3.61
C ALA A 304 11.41 -6.83 3.42
N ASP A 305 10.13 -7.20 3.44
CA ASP A 305 8.98 -6.31 3.45
C ASP A 305 8.32 -6.20 4.83
N ILE A 306 9.09 -6.37 5.91
CA ILE A 306 8.67 -6.12 7.29
C ILE A 306 9.52 -5.00 7.90
N LEU A 307 8.88 -4.12 8.66
CA LEU A 307 9.53 -3.11 9.49
C LEU A 307 9.22 -3.33 10.97
N PHE A 308 10.20 -3.10 11.83
CA PHE A 308 9.96 -2.78 13.24
C PHE A 308 9.41 -1.35 13.34
N PHE A 309 8.21 -1.21 13.88
CA PHE A 309 7.53 0.08 13.96
C PHE A 309 7.68 0.70 15.36
N ASP A 310 7.26 -0.01 16.42
CA ASP A 310 7.60 0.38 17.78
C ASP A 310 8.97 -0.17 18.19
N HIS A 311 10.02 0.62 17.96
CA HIS A 311 11.39 0.27 18.31
C HIS A 311 11.61 0.08 19.82
N LYS A 312 10.70 0.50 20.70
CA LYS A 312 10.85 0.37 22.16
C LYS A 312 10.52 -1.04 22.65
N LYS A 313 9.65 -1.75 21.92
CA LYS A 313 9.20 -3.11 22.28
C LYS A 313 10.31 -4.13 22.00
N GLN A 314 10.56 -4.97 23.00
CA GLN A 314 11.56 -6.05 22.98
C GLN A 314 10.98 -7.37 22.45
N LEU A 315 11.82 -8.28 21.97
CA LEU A 315 11.40 -9.61 21.51
C LEU A 315 11.22 -10.60 22.67
N GLU A 316 11.97 -10.45 23.75
CA GLU A 316 11.98 -11.39 24.89
C GLU A 316 10.57 -11.72 25.42
N PRO A 317 9.63 -10.76 25.58
CA PRO A 317 8.28 -11.07 26.02
C PRO A 317 7.52 -12.01 25.07
N VAL A 318 7.70 -11.86 23.75
CA VAL A 318 7.02 -12.72 22.76
C VAL A 318 7.72 -14.07 22.58
N LEU A 319 9.00 -14.18 22.94
CA LEU A 319 9.78 -15.42 22.91
C LEU A 319 9.62 -16.27 24.18
N ALA A 320 9.22 -15.65 25.29
CA ALA A 320 9.15 -16.30 26.60
C ALA A 320 8.25 -17.55 26.59
N GLY A 321 8.79 -18.68 27.06
CA GLY A 321 8.07 -19.95 27.14
C GLY A 321 7.84 -20.66 25.81
N ARG A 322 8.43 -20.18 24.70
CA ARG A 322 8.24 -20.74 23.35
C ARG A 322 9.50 -21.41 22.83
N ASP A 323 9.30 -22.27 21.83
CA ASP A 323 10.37 -22.88 21.02
C ASP A 323 10.24 -22.56 19.52
N ILE A 324 9.05 -22.12 19.09
CA ILE A 324 8.73 -21.70 17.73
C ILE A 324 8.01 -20.35 17.82
N LEU A 325 8.44 -19.38 17.02
CA LEU A 325 7.85 -18.06 16.88
C LEU A 325 7.22 -17.94 15.48
N VAL A 326 5.90 -17.86 15.43
CA VAL A 326 5.13 -17.67 14.20
C VAL A 326 3.87 -16.85 14.50
N ALA A 327 3.41 -16.10 13.51
CA ALA A 327 2.16 -15.34 13.57
C ALA A 327 1.04 -16.07 12.83
N HIS A 328 -0.21 -15.81 13.20
CA HIS A 328 -1.38 -16.22 12.41
C HIS A 328 -1.34 -15.61 11.01
N ASP A 329 -1.79 -16.38 10.02
CA ASP A 329 -2.04 -15.83 8.68
C ASP A 329 -3.40 -15.13 8.64
N ILE A 330 -3.49 -14.11 7.80
CA ILE A 330 -4.76 -13.46 7.45
C ILE A 330 -5.53 -14.18 6.33
N GLY A 331 -4.85 -15.06 5.61
CA GLY A 331 -5.39 -15.87 4.53
C GLY A 331 -5.78 -17.27 5.01
N SER A 332 -5.52 -18.26 4.17
CA SER A 332 -5.99 -19.63 4.37
C SER A 332 -5.02 -20.54 5.13
N TRP A 333 -3.82 -20.05 5.48
CA TRP A 333 -2.83 -20.86 6.19
C TRP A 333 -2.94 -20.71 7.71
N VAL A 334 -2.44 -21.70 8.46
CA VAL A 334 -2.42 -21.62 9.94
C VAL A 334 -1.39 -20.60 10.45
N ILE A 335 -0.41 -20.23 9.62
CA ILE A 335 0.67 -19.30 9.95
C ILE A 335 1.04 -18.43 8.74
N ASN A 336 1.54 -17.23 9.02
CA ASN A 336 2.28 -16.44 8.05
C ASN A 336 3.79 -16.59 8.29
N ALA A 337 4.54 -16.96 7.25
CA ALA A 337 5.97 -17.26 7.34
C ALA A 337 6.89 -16.04 7.17
N GLY A 338 6.33 -14.82 7.13
CA GLY A 338 7.11 -13.58 7.07
C GLY A 338 7.93 -13.32 8.33
N VAL A 339 7.44 -13.81 9.48
CA VAL A 339 8.19 -13.90 10.74
C VAL A 339 8.20 -15.35 11.19
N LEU A 340 9.39 -15.97 11.16
CA LEU A 340 9.57 -17.38 11.49
C LEU A 340 10.82 -17.56 12.33
N GLY A 341 10.65 -17.94 13.60
CA GLY A 341 11.75 -18.13 14.52
C GLY A 341 11.76 -19.48 15.22
N PHE A 342 12.95 -19.94 15.56
CA PHE A 342 13.16 -21.19 16.30
C PHE A 342 14.15 -20.97 17.43
N ARG A 343 13.87 -21.57 18.58
CA ARG A 343 14.81 -21.65 19.70
C ARG A 343 15.77 -22.81 19.45
N ARG A 344 17.06 -22.67 19.78
CA ARG A 344 18.04 -23.74 19.64
C ARG A 344 17.81 -24.84 20.65
N LYS A 345 17.19 -25.93 20.20
CA LYS A 345 17.01 -27.20 20.90
C LYS A 345 17.22 -28.35 19.91
N PRO A 346 17.57 -29.56 20.37
CA PRO A 346 17.72 -30.71 19.46
C PRO A 346 16.48 -30.96 18.58
N ALA A 347 15.28 -30.83 19.15
CA ALA A 347 14.03 -31.05 18.42
C ALA A 347 13.77 -29.99 17.32
N THR A 348 14.03 -28.72 17.61
CA THR A 348 13.84 -27.63 16.65
C THR A 348 14.92 -27.60 15.58
N LEU A 349 16.17 -27.96 15.90
CA LEU A 349 17.24 -28.15 14.91
C LEU A 349 16.85 -29.24 13.90
N ALA A 350 16.41 -30.40 14.38
CA ALA A 350 15.93 -31.49 13.52
C ALA A 350 14.71 -31.09 12.68
N PHE A 351 13.80 -30.30 13.25
CA PHE A 351 12.62 -29.82 12.52
C PHE A 351 12.99 -28.80 11.44
N VAL A 352 13.95 -27.89 11.70
CA VAL A 352 14.47 -26.97 10.68
C VAL A 352 15.16 -27.72 9.55
N ASP A 353 15.91 -28.78 9.85
CA ASP A 353 16.48 -29.68 8.83
C ASP A 353 15.38 -30.36 7.99
N GLU A 354 14.29 -30.81 8.62
CA GLU A 354 13.13 -31.41 7.94
C GLU A 354 12.42 -30.41 7.02
N ILE A 355 12.17 -29.18 7.50
CA ILE A 355 11.61 -28.10 6.68
C ILE A 355 12.51 -27.82 5.47
N HIS A 356 13.81 -27.66 5.71
CA HIS A 356 14.78 -27.39 4.64
C HIS A 356 14.78 -28.51 3.59
N ALA A 357 14.71 -29.78 4.02
CA ALA A 357 14.63 -30.92 3.10
C ALA A 357 13.37 -30.87 2.22
N HIS A 358 12.19 -30.63 2.81
CA HIS A 358 10.93 -30.57 2.06
C HIS A 358 10.88 -29.37 1.11
N VAL A 359 11.31 -28.19 1.56
CA VAL A 359 11.38 -26.98 0.73
C VAL A 359 12.39 -27.17 -0.41
N SER A 360 13.54 -27.80 -0.15
CA SER A 360 14.54 -28.08 -1.19
C SER A 360 13.99 -29.02 -2.27
N ALA A 361 13.20 -30.01 -1.85
CA ALA A 361 12.58 -31.01 -2.71
C ALA A 361 11.28 -30.56 -3.40
N ALA A 362 10.83 -29.31 -3.19
CA ALA A 362 9.62 -28.80 -3.82
C ALA A 362 9.73 -28.86 -5.36
N PRO A 363 8.70 -29.38 -6.05
CA PRO A 363 8.77 -29.70 -7.48
C PRO A 363 8.81 -28.46 -8.38
N ASP A 364 8.21 -27.35 -7.94
CA ASP A 364 8.25 -26.07 -8.65
C ASP A 364 8.56 -24.94 -7.65
N LYS A 365 9.62 -24.20 -7.97
CA LYS A 365 10.15 -23.04 -7.24
C LYS A 365 10.33 -21.83 -8.17
N SER A 366 9.65 -21.83 -9.32
CA SER A 366 9.78 -20.82 -10.38
C SER A 366 9.36 -19.41 -9.96
N SER A 367 8.48 -19.30 -8.95
CA SER A 367 8.08 -18.03 -8.35
C SER A 367 7.92 -18.15 -6.84
N THR A 368 7.78 -17.02 -6.16
CA THR A 368 7.48 -16.92 -4.72
C THR A 368 6.17 -17.62 -4.33
N TYR A 369 5.24 -17.78 -5.27
CA TYR A 369 3.92 -18.36 -5.02
C TYR A 369 3.71 -19.74 -5.66
N ALA A 370 4.71 -20.26 -6.38
CA ALA A 370 4.67 -21.61 -6.93
C ALA A 370 4.40 -22.63 -5.81
N ASN A 371 3.46 -23.56 -6.01
CA ASN A 371 3.01 -24.53 -4.98
C ASN A 371 2.59 -23.88 -3.63
N GLY A 372 2.15 -22.62 -3.64
CA GLY A 372 1.80 -21.88 -2.42
C GLY A 372 3.00 -21.43 -1.58
N GLY A 373 4.22 -21.47 -2.14
CA GLY A 373 5.45 -21.01 -1.50
C GLY A 373 5.94 -21.92 -0.36
N ASP A 374 7.03 -21.50 0.28
CA ASP A 374 7.58 -22.13 1.48
C ASP A 374 6.56 -22.13 2.64
N GLN A 375 5.73 -21.10 2.76
CA GLN A 375 4.67 -21.01 3.77
C GLN A 375 3.74 -22.22 3.77
N THR A 376 3.32 -22.71 2.59
CA THR A 376 2.45 -23.89 2.51
C THR A 376 3.12 -25.12 3.08
N ILE A 377 4.39 -25.35 2.74
CA ILE A 377 5.15 -26.51 3.22
C ILE A 377 5.35 -26.42 4.74
N ILE A 378 5.73 -25.25 5.24
CA ILE A 378 5.99 -25.03 6.67
C ILE A 378 4.69 -25.19 7.48
N ALA A 379 3.60 -24.59 7.01
CA ALA A 379 2.28 -24.69 7.66
C ALA A 379 1.80 -26.15 7.74
N ASN A 380 1.98 -26.92 6.66
CA ASN A 380 1.61 -28.34 6.64
C ASN A 380 2.50 -29.15 7.58
N LEU A 381 3.83 -28.95 7.57
CA LEU A 381 4.73 -29.66 8.49
C LEU A 381 4.44 -29.35 9.95
N LEU A 382 4.15 -28.10 10.30
CA LEU A 382 3.73 -27.73 11.65
C LEU A 382 2.47 -28.50 12.04
N THR A 383 1.46 -28.52 11.17
CA THR A 383 0.17 -29.18 11.42
C THR A 383 0.35 -30.70 11.55
N ASP A 384 0.99 -31.32 10.56
CA ASP A 384 1.06 -32.78 10.43
C ASP A 384 2.07 -33.42 11.37
N ARG A 385 3.20 -32.75 11.63
CA ARG A 385 4.29 -33.30 12.47
C ARG A 385 4.13 -32.91 13.93
N LEU A 386 3.71 -31.68 14.21
CA LEU A 386 3.64 -31.13 15.58
C LEU A 386 2.21 -30.98 16.10
N GLY A 387 1.19 -31.32 15.30
CA GLY A 387 -0.21 -31.11 15.68
C GLY A 387 -0.56 -29.63 15.82
N TRP A 388 0.12 -28.76 15.06
CA TRP A 388 -0.03 -27.32 15.19
C TRP A 388 -1.44 -26.85 14.82
N LYS A 389 -2.05 -26.17 15.76
CA LYS A 389 -3.31 -25.42 15.65
C LYS A 389 -3.10 -23.93 15.89
N LEU A 390 -4.12 -23.14 15.57
CA LEU A 390 -4.11 -21.68 15.67
C LEU A 390 -3.68 -21.17 17.06
N GLU A 391 -4.13 -21.81 18.14
CA GLU A 391 -3.82 -21.41 19.52
C GLU A 391 -2.33 -21.46 19.92
N HIS A 392 -1.48 -22.14 19.13
CA HIS A 392 -0.05 -22.21 19.41
C HIS A 392 0.71 -20.99 18.88
N GLY A 393 0.21 -20.36 17.81
CA GLY A 393 0.80 -19.16 17.20
C GLY A 393 0.46 -17.88 17.97
N LEU A 394 1.22 -16.82 17.69
CA LEU A 394 0.85 -15.47 18.11
C LEU A 394 -0.17 -14.89 17.13
N ASP A 395 -1.05 -14.03 17.63
CA ASP A 395 -1.92 -13.26 16.74
C ASP A 395 -1.10 -12.33 15.85
N CYS A 396 -1.65 -11.99 14.67
CA CYS A 396 -0.98 -11.11 13.72
C CYS A 396 -0.83 -9.66 14.20
N MET A 397 -1.49 -9.23 15.28
CA MET A 397 -1.32 -7.88 15.84
C MET A 397 -0.10 -7.78 16.76
N THR A 398 0.27 -8.89 17.41
CA THR A 398 1.44 -8.98 18.29
C THR A 398 2.74 -8.97 17.49
N ILE A 399 2.81 -9.77 16.42
CA ILE A 399 3.91 -9.79 15.46
C ILE A 399 3.35 -9.99 14.06
N ASN A 400 4.09 -9.53 13.05
CA ASN A 400 3.74 -9.70 11.64
C ASN A 400 2.41 -9.02 11.24
N THR A 401 2.18 -7.79 11.72
CA THR A 401 0.92 -7.06 11.52
C THR A 401 0.78 -6.57 10.08
N PRO A 402 -0.27 -6.98 9.34
CA PRO A 402 -0.52 -6.43 8.01
C PRO A 402 -0.58 -4.91 8.06
N TRP A 403 0.01 -4.24 7.07
CA TRP A 403 0.12 -2.77 7.03
C TRP A 403 -1.20 -2.01 7.18
N TYR A 404 -2.32 -2.60 6.78
CA TYR A 404 -3.66 -2.02 6.95
C TYR A 404 -4.32 -2.32 8.32
N PHE A 405 -3.70 -3.14 9.16
CA PHE A 405 -4.07 -3.34 10.57
C PHE A 405 -3.16 -2.60 11.54
N GLN A 406 -2.09 -1.96 11.04
CA GLN A 406 -1.10 -1.26 11.85
C GLN A 406 -1.76 -0.32 12.88
N GLN A 407 -1.32 -0.45 14.13
CA GLN A 407 -1.65 0.43 15.24
C GLN A 407 -0.41 1.26 15.64
N ALA A 408 -0.63 2.30 16.43
CA ALA A 408 0.46 3.15 16.94
C ALA A 408 1.49 2.37 17.76
N ASP A 409 1.10 1.22 18.33
CA ASP A 409 1.95 0.36 19.13
C ASP A 409 2.30 -0.98 18.45
N SER A 410 2.03 -1.15 17.15
CA SER A 410 2.45 -2.37 16.44
C SER A 410 3.96 -2.57 16.53
N LEU A 411 4.42 -3.77 16.91
CA LEU A 411 5.85 -4.08 16.97
C LEU A 411 6.45 -4.27 15.58
N MET A 412 5.87 -5.18 14.77
CA MET A 412 6.31 -5.47 13.40
C MET A 412 5.16 -5.26 12.43
N VAL A 413 5.41 -4.54 11.34
CA VAL A 413 4.44 -4.28 10.28
C VAL A 413 4.88 -4.95 8.99
N HIS A 414 4.02 -5.78 8.41
CA HIS A 414 4.23 -6.55 7.19
C HIS A 414 3.50 -5.93 6.00
N PHE A 415 4.26 -5.53 4.99
CA PHE A 415 3.78 -4.85 3.78
C PHE A 415 3.33 -5.84 2.69
N VAL A 416 2.50 -6.80 3.12
CA VAL A 416 1.94 -7.88 2.29
C VAL A 416 1.16 -7.37 1.10
N ALA A 417 1.26 -8.09 -0.02
CA ALA A 417 0.45 -7.90 -1.22
C ALA A 417 0.49 -6.48 -1.84
N ILE A 418 1.58 -5.72 -1.62
CA ILE A 418 1.81 -4.43 -2.30
C ILE A 418 2.86 -4.61 -3.41
N GLN A 419 2.69 -3.97 -4.57
CA GLN A 419 3.68 -3.97 -5.65
C GLN A 419 4.94 -3.18 -5.30
N THR A 420 6.09 -3.64 -5.79
CA THR A 420 7.43 -3.20 -5.35
C THR A 420 7.61 -1.68 -5.21
N PRO A 421 7.27 -0.81 -6.19
CA PRO A 421 7.53 0.62 -6.05
C PRO A 421 6.64 1.27 -4.98
N MET A 422 5.37 0.87 -4.90
CA MET A 422 4.41 1.37 -3.92
C MET A 422 4.71 0.83 -2.52
N ARG A 423 5.21 -0.41 -2.44
CA ARG A 423 5.69 -1.02 -1.20
C ARG A 423 6.86 -0.24 -0.63
N ALA A 424 7.84 0.11 -1.47
CA ALA A 424 8.98 0.93 -1.06
C ALA A 424 8.54 2.32 -0.58
N ALA A 425 7.58 2.96 -1.26
CA ALA A 425 7.03 4.26 -0.85
C ALA A 425 6.36 4.18 0.52
N LEU A 426 5.48 3.19 0.73
CA LEU A 426 4.79 3.01 2.01
C LEU A 426 5.76 2.67 3.14
N MET A 427 6.72 1.77 2.88
CA MET A 427 7.76 1.43 3.85
C MET A 427 8.63 2.63 4.20
N ALA A 428 9.01 3.48 3.23
CA ALA A 428 9.76 4.69 3.50
C ALA A 428 9.00 5.65 4.43
N ALA A 429 7.70 5.83 4.20
CA ALA A 429 6.86 6.68 5.05
C ALA A 429 6.69 6.10 6.45
N GLN A 430 6.44 4.79 6.56
CA GLN A 430 6.30 4.13 7.86
C GLN A 430 7.62 4.06 8.63
N ASP A 431 8.76 3.94 7.95
CA ASP A 431 10.07 4.02 8.58
C ASP A 431 10.30 5.40 9.19
N ARG A 432 9.96 6.49 8.46
CA ARG A 432 9.99 7.86 9.01
C ARG A 432 9.10 8.01 10.24
N ALA A 433 7.88 7.49 10.19
CA ALA A 433 6.96 7.53 11.32
C ALA A 433 7.49 6.73 12.54
N SER A 434 8.10 5.57 12.31
CA SER A 434 8.71 4.75 13.38
C SER A 434 9.80 5.51 14.14
N MET A 435 10.58 6.34 13.45
CA MET A 435 11.64 7.16 14.05
C MET A 435 11.09 8.32 14.90
N GLN A 436 9.86 8.77 14.65
CA GLN A 436 9.20 9.82 15.43
C GLN A 436 8.59 9.27 16.74
N LEU A 437 8.29 7.97 16.79
CA LEU A 437 7.83 7.29 18.00
C LEU A 437 8.97 6.91 18.95
N GLY A 438 10.20 6.77 18.42
CA GLY A 438 11.37 6.10 19.00
C GLY A 438 12.00 6.72 20.24
#